data_AF-A0A1H4B6H4-F1
#
_entry.id   AF-A0A1H4B6H4-F1
#
_cell.length_a   1.000
_cell.length_b   1.000
_cell.length_c   1.000
_cell.angle_alpha   90.00
_cell.angle_beta   90.00
_cell.angle_gamma   90.00
#
_symmetry.space_group_name_H-M   'P 1'
#
loop_
_entity.id
_entity.type
_entity.pdbx_description
1 polymer ?
#
loop_
_entity_poly.entity_id
_entity_poly.type
_entity_poly.pdbx_seq_one_letter_code
_entity_poly.pdbx_strand_id
1 'polypeptide(L)'
;MAPIIAPVDRESLLAELTPARKMRDTNKAGNEIYIFAASECPALMREVGRLREVAFRGAGGGTGQEVDIDEEDLAGDGYYQLIVWDPAAQEIIGGYRFIVCTTPNPRHLSTEHYFRFSERFRQKFLPRTIELGRSFVQPAYQARGNAKSIYALDNLWDGLGALIVLNPKAKYLFGKVTMYTSYKSVARNALIWFLRRYFPDRDKLVEGIHPIDLDLDDPYYEELFCGATYMENYRILIQQIREFNENIPPLINAYMNLSPTMRVFDTVSNPDFGGVEETGILVTIRDIYPEKRLRYTRWQGWRANLKHRREEFSEHLREHLERMKKKRNA
;
A
#
# COMPACT_ATOMS: atom_id res chain seq x y z
N MET A 1 12.65 -21.25 -8.48
CA MET A 1 11.35 -20.63 -8.17
C MET A 1 10.27 -21.68 -8.28
N ALA A 2 9.34 -21.74 -7.32
CA ALA A 2 8.21 -22.65 -7.36
C ALA A 2 7.20 -22.22 -8.44
N PRO A 3 6.48 -23.17 -9.07
CA PRO A 3 5.37 -22.84 -9.95
C PRO A 3 4.27 -22.14 -9.15
N ILE A 4 3.72 -21.06 -9.68
CA ILE A 4 2.58 -20.36 -9.09
C ILE A 4 1.35 -21.28 -9.20
N ILE A 5 0.53 -21.32 -8.16
CA ILE A 5 -0.68 -22.16 -8.15
C ILE A 5 -1.62 -21.80 -9.31
N ALA A 6 -2.47 -22.75 -9.71
CA ALA A 6 -3.59 -22.46 -10.62
C ALA A 6 -4.58 -21.47 -9.98
N PRO A 7 -5.37 -20.72 -10.77
CA PRO A 7 -6.45 -19.88 -10.25
C PRO A 7 -7.37 -20.67 -9.31
N VAL A 8 -7.73 -20.05 -8.19
CA VAL A 8 -8.70 -20.64 -7.26
C VAL A 8 -10.08 -20.69 -7.95
N ASP A 9 -10.84 -21.74 -7.65
CA ASP A 9 -12.18 -21.93 -8.20
C ASP A 9 -13.09 -20.71 -7.94
N ARG A 10 -13.82 -20.27 -8.98
CA ARG A 10 -14.62 -19.04 -8.93
C ARG A 10 -15.80 -19.15 -7.96
N GLU A 11 -16.45 -20.31 -7.87
CA GLU A 11 -17.57 -20.50 -6.95
C GLU A 11 -17.09 -20.33 -5.50
N SER A 12 -15.90 -20.85 -5.20
CA SER A 12 -15.25 -20.68 -3.89
C SER A 12 -14.95 -19.22 -3.56
N LEU A 13 -14.47 -18.43 -4.53
CA LEU A 13 -14.24 -16.99 -4.34
C LEU A 13 -15.56 -16.23 -4.09
N LEU A 14 -16.57 -16.51 -4.90
CA LEU A 14 -17.89 -15.86 -4.80
C LEU A 14 -18.59 -16.17 -3.47
N ALA A 15 -18.44 -17.37 -2.94
CA ALA A 15 -19.00 -17.76 -1.65
C ALA A 15 -18.47 -16.91 -0.48
N GLU A 16 -17.24 -16.40 -0.58
CA GLU A 16 -16.62 -15.57 0.46
C GLU A 16 -16.93 -14.07 0.31
N LEU A 17 -17.29 -13.62 -0.91
CA LEU A 17 -17.67 -12.24 -1.25
C LEU A 17 -19.09 -11.89 -0.80
N THR A 18 -19.29 -11.79 0.52
CA THR A 18 -20.60 -11.52 1.10
C THR A 18 -20.90 -10.01 1.21
N PRO A 19 -22.19 -9.61 1.27
CA PRO A 19 -22.57 -8.22 1.49
C PRO A 19 -21.98 -7.61 2.78
N ALA A 20 -21.78 -8.43 3.82
CA ALA A 20 -21.18 -7.99 5.09
C ALA A 20 -19.70 -7.56 4.94
N ARG A 21 -18.99 -8.12 3.96
CA ARG A 21 -17.58 -7.79 3.67
C ARG A 21 -17.45 -6.69 2.63
N LYS A 22 -18.54 -6.33 1.95
CA LYS A 22 -18.56 -5.27 0.94
C LYS A 22 -18.55 -3.90 1.61
N MET A 23 -17.47 -3.16 1.40
CA MET A 23 -17.28 -1.84 1.97
C MET A 23 -18.00 -0.76 1.17
N ARG A 24 -17.84 -0.79 -0.15
CA ARG A 24 -18.44 0.17 -1.08
C ARG A 24 -18.30 -0.28 -2.52
N ASP A 25 -19.02 0.41 -3.40
CA ASP A 25 -18.71 0.43 -4.82
C ASP A 25 -17.64 1.48 -5.13
N THR A 26 -16.88 1.21 -6.18
CA THR A 26 -15.92 2.16 -6.75
C THR A 26 -16.63 3.27 -7.51
N ASN A 27 -15.97 4.42 -7.68
CA ASN A 27 -16.55 5.56 -8.37
C ASN A 27 -16.61 5.38 -9.90
N LYS A 28 -15.83 4.46 -10.45
CA LYS A 28 -15.64 4.23 -11.89
C LYS A 28 -15.59 2.73 -12.17
N ALA A 29 -16.07 2.34 -13.35
CA ALA A 29 -16.02 0.97 -13.90
C ALA A 29 -16.88 -0.09 -13.19
N GLY A 30 -17.72 0.28 -12.22
CA GLY A 30 -18.70 -0.63 -11.60
C GLY A 30 -18.06 -1.76 -10.81
N ASN A 31 -16.86 -1.53 -10.27
CA ASN A 31 -16.14 -2.49 -9.45
C ASN A 31 -16.49 -2.31 -7.98
N GLU A 32 -16.19 -3.31 -7.17
CA GLU A 32 -16.59 -3.39 -5.76
C GLU A 32 -15.35 -3.48 -4.85
N ILE A 33 -15.45 -2.98 -3.62
CA ILE A 33 -14.36 -3.05 -2.63
C ILE A 33 -14.79 -3.95 -1.47
N TYR A 34 -13.95 -4.94 -1.18
CA TYR A 34 -14.14 -5.88 -0.07
C TYR A 34 -12.97 -5.82 0.91
N ILE A 35 -13.28 -6.05 2.19
CA ILE A 35 -12.29 -6.21 3.25
C ILE A 35 -12.54 -7.53 3.98
N PHE A 36 -11.48 -8.29 4.25
CA PHE A 36 -11.56 -9.55 4.98
C PHE A 36 -10.25 -9.88 5.71
N ALA A 37 -10.33 -10.69 6.75
CA ALA A 37 -9.17 -11.34 7.36
C ALA A 37 -8.93 -12.71 6.72
N ALA A 38 -7.66 -13.15 6.64
CA ALA A 38 -7.30 -14.43 6.01
C ALA A 38 -8.06 -15.62 6.62
N SER A 39 -8.23 -15.63 7.94
CA SER A 39 -8.92 -16.72 8.67
C SER A 39 -10.40 -16.87 8.30
N GLU A 40 -11.02 -15.84 7.72
CA GLU A 40 -12.45 -15.82 7.40
C GLU A 40 -12.72 -16.10 5.92
N CYS A 41 -11.70 -15.94 5.09
CA CYS A 41 -11.77 -16.02 3.64
C CYS A 41 -10.52 -16.73 3.07
N PRO A 42 -10.33 -18.03 3.34
CA PRO A 42 -9.16 -18.78 2.88
C PRO A 42 -9.06 -18.85 1.35
N ALA A 43 -10.17 -18.93 0.62
CA ALA A 43 -10.14 -18.99 -0.85
C ALA A 43 -9.68 -17.66 -1.45
N LEU A 44 -10.26 -16.53 -0.98
CA LEU A 44 -9.84 -15.19 -1.39
C LEU A 44 -8.40 -14.90 -0.98
N MET A 45 -7.98 -15.29 0.23
CA MET A 45 -6.59 -15.11 0.66
C MET A 45 -5.62 -15.86 -0.25
N ARG A 46 -5.94 -17.11 -0.60
CA ARG A 46 -5.13 -17.93 -1.51
C ARG A 46 -5.03 -17.28 -2.90
N GLU A 47 -6.13 -16.76 -3.42
CA GLU A 47 -6.15 -16.08 -4.71
C GLU A 47 -5.41 -14.73 -4.68
N VAL A 48 -5.53 -13.96 -3.60
CA VAL A 48 -4.73 -12.75 -3.38
C VAL A 48 -3.23 -13.08 -3.39
N GLY A 49 -2.81 -14.12 -2.66
CA GLY A 49 -1.42 -14.55 -2.64
C GLY A 49 -0.89 -14.99 -4.00
N ARG A 50 -1.72 -15.71 -4.77
CA ARG A 50 -1.42 -16.08 -6.16
C ARG A 50 -1.22 -14.84 -7.03
N LEU A 51 -2.18 -13.91 -7.03
CA LEU A 51 -2.15 -12.72 -7.88
C LEU A 51 -1.03 -11.75 -7.50
N ARG A 52 -0.70 -11.65 -6.21
CA ARG A 52 0.49 -10.96 -5.72
C ARG A 52 1.75 -11.54 -6.34
N GLU A 53 1.97 -12.85 -6.21
CA GLU A 53 3.16 -13.49 -6.77
C GLU A 53 3.23 -13.34 -8.30
N VAL A 54 2.09 -13.45 -9.01
CA VAL A 54 2.01 -13.18 -10.46
C VAL A 54 2.45 -11.76 -10.78
N ALA A 55 1.92 -10.76 -10.07
CA ALA A 55 2.21 -9.35 -10.32
C ALA A 55 3.67 -9.00 -9.97
N PHE A 56 4.14 -9.43 -8.80
CA PHE A 56 5.46 -9.09 -8.30
C PHE A 56 6.58 -9.81 -9.05
N ARG A 57 6.42 -11.12 -9.31
CA ARG A 57 7.41 -11.88 -10.12
C ARG A 57 7.50 -11.32 -11.54
N GLY A 58 6.36 -10.95 -12.14
CA GLY A 58 6.33 -10.32 -13.46
C GLY A 58 7.06 -8.97 -13.52
N ALA A 59 7.17 -8.26 -12.40
CA ALA A 59 7.88 -6.98 -12.29
C ALA A 59 9.35 -7.10 -11.83
N GLY A 60 9.82 -8.32 -11.51
CA GLY A 60 11.19 -8.58 -11.05
C GLY A 60 11.38 -8.62 -9.53
N GLY A 61 10.29 -8.63 -8.76
CA GLY A 61 10.31 -8.90 -7.31
C GLY A 61 9.66 -10.25 -6.99
N GLY A 62 8.94 -10.30 -5.86
CA GLY A 62 8.17 -11.48 -5.43
C GLY A 62 8.96 -12.44 -4.56
N THR A 63 8.26 -13.39 -3.98
CA THR A 63 8.82 -14.34 -2.99
C THR A 63 9.51 -15.53 -3.66
N GLY A 64 9.20 -15.80 -4.93
CA GLY A 64 9.66 -17.00 -5.63
C GLY A 64 8.92 -18.28 -5.23
N GLN A 65 7.89 -18.18 -4.39
CA GLN A 65 7.04 -19.28 -3.92
C GLN A 65 5.81 -19.48 -4.81
N GLU A 66 4.96 -20.44 -4.46
CA GLU A 66 3.72 -20.72 -5.21
C GLU A 66 2.63 -19.64 -4.98
N VAL A 67 2.69 -18.96 -3.84
CA VAL A 67 1.84 -17.83 -3.42
C VAL A 67 2.65 -16.85 -2.56
N ASP A 68 2.35 -15.56 -2.64
CA ASP A 68 2.88 -14.53 -1.74
C ASP A 68 1.92 -14.33 -0.54
N ILE A 69 2.11 -15.19 0.46
CA ILE A 69 1.40 -15.16 1.75
C ILE A 69 2.44 -15.40 2.84
N ASP A 70 2.53 -14.50 3.82
CA ASP A 70 3.44 -14.62 4.96
C ASP A 70 2.69 -14.81 6.30
N GLU A 71 3.45 -14.96 7.39
CA GLU A 71 2.89 -15.14 8.74
C GLU A 71 2.05 -13.94 9.19
N GLU A 72 2.35 -12.74 8.68
CA GLU A 72 1.63 -11.50 8.99
C GLU A 72 0.24 -11.46 8.35
N ASP A 73 0.08 -12.06 7.16
CA ASP A 73 -1.23 -12.23 6.51
C ASP A 73 -2.10 -13.25 7.26
N LEU A 74 -1.50 -14.31 7.84
CA LEU A 74 -2.22 -15.41 8.50
C LEU A 74 -2.45 -15.18 10.01
N ALA A 75 -1.74 -14.24 10.62
CA ALA A 75 -1.87 -13.91 12.02
C ALA A 75 -3.29 -13.44 12.37
N GLY A 76 -3.83 -13.95 13.49
CA GLY A 76 -5.21 -13.69 13.90
C GLY A 76 -5.50 -12.22 14.28
N ASP A 77 -4.47 -11.49 14.71
CA ASP A 77 -4.45 -10.04 14.94
C ASP A 77 -3.54 -9.31 13.91
N GLY A 78 -3.23 -9.99 12.80
CA GLY A 78 -2.40 -9.50 11.71
C GLY A 78 -3.16 -8.67 10.69
N TYR A 79 -2.74 -8.77 9.43
CA TYR A 79 -3.26 -7.91 8.37
C TYR A 79 -4.64 -8.34 7.86
N TYR A 80 -5.47 -7.33 7.60
CA TYR A 80 -6.61 -7.46 6.71
C TYR A 80 -6.18 -7.34 5.26
N GLN A 81 -6.97 -7.95 4.38
CA GLN A 81 -6.88 -7.75 2.95
C GLN A 81 -7.97 -6.78 2.50
N LEU A 82 -7.60 -5.85 1.62
CA LEU A 82 -8.52 -5.01 0.87
C LEU A 82 -8.35 -5.34 -0.61
N ILE A 83 -9.43 -5.74 -1.27
CA ILE A 83 -9.42 -6.05 -2.71
C ILE A 83 -10.40 -5.18 -3.48
N VAL A 84 -10.07 -4.94 -4.75
CA VAL A 84 -10.99 -4.42 -5.76
C VAL A 84 -11.46 -5.60 -6.60
N TRP A 85 -12.75 -5.85 -6.60
CA TRP A 85 -13.40 -6.94 -7.32
C TRP A 85 -14.11 -6.44 -8.57
N ASP A 86 -13.91 -7.12 -9.69
CA ASP A 86 -14.65 -6.93 -10.92
C ASP A 86 -15.81 -7.94 -10.99
N PRO A 87 -17.06 -7.54 -10.71
CA PRO A 87 -18.19 -8.47 -10.75
C PRO A 87 -18.54 -8.96 -12.16
N ALA A 88 -18.14 -8.22 -13.21
CA ALA A 88 -18.44 -8.62 -14.59
C ALA A 88 -17.49 -9.70 -15.09
N ALA A 89 -16.20 -9.60 -14.72
CA ALA A 89 -15.20 -10.61 -15.06
C ALA A 89 -15.11 -11.74 -14.02
N GLN A 90 -15.65 -11.51 -12.81
CA GLN A 90 -15.43 -12.33 -11.62
C GLN A 90 -13.94 -12.50 -11.30
N GLU A 91 -13.22 -11.37 -11.28
CA GLU A 91 -11.77 -11.31 -11.10
C GLU A 91 -11.37 -10.23 -10.09
N ILE A 92 -10.30 -10.49 -9.32
CA ILE A 92 -9.69 -9.49 -8.43
C ILE A 92 -8.81 -8.57 -9.27
N ILE A 93 -9.10 -7.28 -9.33
CA ILE A 93 -8.30 -6.29 -10.08
C ILE A 93 -6.94 -6.06 -9.41
N GLY A 94 -6.95 -5.98 -8.08
CA GLY A 94 -5.78 -5.64 -7.27
C GLY A 94 -6.18 -5.49 -5.81
N GLY A 95 -5.21 -5.15 -4.98
CA GLY A 95 -5.46 -4.96 -3.55
C GLY A 95 -4.27 -4.45 -2.76
N TYR A 96 -4.50 -4.36 -1.45
CA TYR A 96 -3.52 -4.07 -0.42
C TYR A 96 -3.75 -5.03 0.75
N ARG A 97 -2.71 -5.27 1.54
CA ARG A 97 -2.94 -5.61 2.95
C ARG A 97 -2.84 -4.36 3.81
N PHE A 98 -3.57 -4.34 4.93
CA PHE A 98 -3.45 -3.27 5.90
C PHE A 98 -3.62 -3.76 7.34
N ILE A 99 -3.01 -3.04 8.28
CA ILE A 99 -3.23 -3.22 9.71
C ILE A 99 -3.48 -1.86 10.37
N VAL A 100 -4.48 -1.79 11.24
CA VAL A 100 -4.78 -0.57 12.02
C VAL A 100 -4.00 -0.63 13.32
N CYS A 101 -2.98 0.21 13.43
CA CYS A 101 -2.15 0.29 14.62
C CYS A 101 -2.90 1.07 15.71
N THR A 102 -3.20 0.41 16.83
CA THR A 102 -3.92 1.02 17.97
C THR A 102 -3.04 1.16 19.21
N THR A 103 -1.83 0.60 19.19
CA THR A 103 -0.87 0.63 20.29
C THR A 103 0.52 1.07 19.80
N PRO A 104 1.43 1.43 20.71
CA PRO A 104 2.82 1.77 20.34
C PRO A 104 3.68 0.60 19.86
N ASN A 105 3.26 -0.63 20.16
CA ASN A 105 4.00 -1.86 19.85
C ASN A 105 3.00 -2.94 19.41
N PRO A 106 2.35 -2.78 18.25
CA PRO A 106 1.60 -3.88 17.64
C PRO A 106 2.56 -5.06 17.39
N ARG A 107 2.03 -6.28 17.48
CA ARG A 107 2.85 -7.50 17.33
C ARG A 107 3.26 -7.78 15.90
N HIS A 108 2.45 -7.28 14.97
CA HIS A 108 2.49 -7.60 13.55
C HIS A 108 2.71 -6.32 12.79
N LEU A 109 3.94 -6.09 12.33
CA LEU A 109 4.30 -5.01 11.41
C LEU A 109 5.42 -5.43 10.50
N SER A 110 5.09 -5.61 9.23
CA SER A 110 6.04 -5.97 8.20
C SER A 110 7.14 -4.93 7.99
N THR A 111 6.90 -3.68 8.36
CA THR A 111 7.89 -2.60 8.28
C THR A 111 8.93 -2.64 9.41
N GLU A 112 8.61 -3.20 10.58
CA GLU A 112 9.57 -3.30 11.70
C GLU A 112 10.72 -4.26 11.41
N HIS A 113 10.53 -5.20 10.47
CA HIS A 113 11.59 -6.06 9.98
C HIS A 113 12.72 -5.26 9.27
N TYR A 114 12.39 -4.11 8.69
CA TYR A 114 13.31 -3.31 7.87
C TYR A 114 13.69 -1.97 8.48
N PHE A 115 12.84 -1.45 9.38
CA PHE A 115 12.97 -0.12 9.93
C PHE A 115 12.95 -0.11 11.45
N ARG A 116 13.81 0.72 12.04
CA ARG A 116 13.77 1.08 13.46
C ARG A 116 12.93 2.32 13.65
N PHE A 117 11.93 2.21 14.52
CA PHE A 117 11.08 3.34 14.90
C PHE A 117 11.61 4.07 16.12
N SER A 118 11.68 5.40 16.04
CA SER A 118 11.97 6.22 17.21
C SER A 118 10.84 6.12 18.23
N GLU A 119 11.14 6.39 19.50
CA GLU A 119 10.14 6.42 20.56
C GLU A 119 9.01 7.42 20.25
N ARG A 120 9.35 8.55 19.63
CA ARG A 120 8.37 9.54 19.18
C ARG A 120 7.41 8.94 18.15
N PHE A 121 7.91 8.18 17.18
CA PHE A 121 7.05 7.51 16.19
C PHE A 121 6.14 6.50 16.87
N ARG A 122 6.69 5.60 17.70
CA ARG A 122 5.93 4.59 18.44
C ARG A 122 4.83 5.19 19.31
N GLN A 123 5.11 6.26 20.06
CA GLN A 123 4.13 6.80 21.01
C GLN A 123 3.12 7.75 20.36
N LYS A 124 3.54 8.58 19.39
CA LYS A 124 2.70 9.69 18.88
C LYS A 124 2.07 9.43 17.51
N PHE A 125 2.70 8.60 16.68
CA PHE A 125 2.28 8.36 15.30
C PHE A 125 1.63 6.99 15.15
N LEU A 126 2.35 5.93 15.54
CA LEU A 126 1.96 4.55 15.28
C LEU A 126 0.53 4.20 15.78
N PRO A 127 0.07 4.59 16.99
CA PRO A 127 -1.28 4.25 17.48
C PRO A 127 -2.43 4.94 16.72
N ARG A 128 -2.10 5.77 15.73
CA ARG A 128 -3.03 6.50 14.86
C ARG A 128 -2.72 6.25 13.39
N THR A 129 -2.02 5.17 13.09
CA THR A 129 -1.51 4.84 11.75
C THR A 129 -2.23 3.61 11.22
N ILE A 130 -2.53 3.63 9.92
CA ILE A 130 -2.84 2.42 9.17
C ILE A 130 -1.57 2.08 8.39
N GLU A 131 -0.97 0.93 8.68
CA GLU A 131 0.11 0.43 7.84
C GLU A 131 -0.48 -0.27 6.61
N LEU A 132 0.08 0.02 5.44
CA LEU A 132 -0.27 -0.53 4.14
C LEU A 132 0.92 -1.30 3.57
N GLY A 133 0.65 -2.43 2.92
CA GLY A 133 1.68 -3.22 2.26
C GLY A 133 1.14 -4.06 1.10
N ARG A 134 2.06 -4.71 0.39
CA ARG A 134 1.79 -5.66 -0.71
C ARG A 134 0.74 -5.11 -1.70
N SER A 135 0.91 -3.85 -2.11
CA SER A 135 0.01 -3.24 -3.09
C SER A 135 0.27 -3.79 -4.48
N PHE A 136 -0.76 -4.33 -5.11
CA PHE A 136 -0.65 -4.91 -6.45
C PHE A 136 -1.87 -4.58 -7.31
N VAL A 137 -1.65 -4.56 -8.62
CA VAL A 137 -2.67 -4.66 -9.66
C VAL A 137 -2.28 -5.87 -10.48
N GLN A 138 -3.18 -6.80 -10.73
CA GLN A 138 -2.81 -7.99 -11.51
C GLN A 138 -2.53 -7.63 -12.98
N PRO A 139 -1.65 -8.35 -13.70
CA PRO A 139 -1.21 -7.96 -15.05
C PRO A 139 -2.33 -7.74 -16.07
N ALA A 140 -3.42 -8.52 -15.99
CA ALA A 140 -4.59 -8.38 -16.87
C ALA A 140 -5.27 -7.01 -16.78
N TYR A 141 -5.08 -6.30 -15.66
CA TYR A 141 -5.60 -4.94 -15.40
C TYR A 141 -4.49 -3.88 -15.41
N GLN A 142 -3.28 -4.23 -15.86
CA GLN A 142 -2.22 -3.28 -16.21
C GLN A 142 -2.14 -3.07 -17.73
N ALA A 143 -2.56 -4.06 -18.51
CA ALA A 143 -2.49 -4.03 -19.97
C ALA A 143 -3.42 -2.97 -20.58
N ARG A 144 -2.91 -2.23 -21.59
CA ARG A 144 -3.66 -1.19 -22.31
C ARG A 144 -4.89 -1.71 -23.07
N GLY A 145 -4.97 -3.01 -23.33
CA GLY A 145 -6.10 -3.65 -24.02
C GLY A 145 -7.35 -3.87 -23.14
N ASN A 146 -7.22 -3.76 -21.81
CA ASN A 146 -8.35 -3.88 -20.91
C ASN A 146 -8.85 -2.46 -20.54
N ALA A 147 -10.11 -2.16 -20.91
CA ALA A 147 -10.73 -0.86 -20.68
C ALA A 147 -10.84 -0.48 -19.20
N LYS A 148 -10.77 -1.44 -18.28
CA LYS A 148 -10.78 -1.19 -16.84
C LYS A 148 -9.39 -0.91 -16.26
N SER A 149 -8.31 -1.21 -16.98
CA SER A 149 -6.94 -0.96 -16.51
C SER A 149 -6.68 0.50 -16.15
N ILE A 150 -7.28 1.44 -16.89
CA ILE A 150 -7.14 2.89 -16.62
C ILE A 150 -7.73 3.31 -15.27
N TYR A 151 -8.62 2.51 -14.68
CA TYR A 151 -9.28 2.81 -13.41
C TYR A 151 -8.74 1.98 -12.24
N ALA A 152 -7.87 1.00 -12.47
CA ALA A 152 -7.42 0.06 -11.43
C ALA A 152 -6.80 0.78 -10.23
N LEU A 153 -5.86 1.70 -10.48
CA LEU A 153 -5.23 2.48 -9.42
C LEU A 153 -6.23 3.42 -8.72
N ASP A 154 -7.14 4.04 -9.47
CA ASP A 154 -8.17 4.91 -8.88
C ASP A 154 -9.16 4.14 -8.00
N ASN A 155 -9.54 2.93 -8.39
CA ASN A 155 -10.41 2.05 -7.60
C ASN A 155 -9.71 1.57 -6.32
N LEU A 156 -8.41 1.31 -6.39
CA LEU A 156 -7.59 1.02 -5.22
C LEU A 156 -7.58 2.21 -4.24
N TRP A 157 -7.47 3.43 -4.76
CA TRP A 157 -7.61 4.66 -3.95
C TRP A 157 -9.01 4.87 -3.36
N ASP A 158 -10.08 4.46 -4.06
CA ASP A 158 -11.43 4.43 -3.48
C ASP A 158 -11.48 3.53 -2.22
N GLY A 159 -10.68 2.45 -2.21
CA GLY A 159 -10.50 1.54 -1.07
C GLY A 159 -9.78 2.20 0.11
N LEU A 160 -8.65 2.87 -0.13
CA LEU A 160 -7.98 3.67 0.91
C LEU A 160 -8.91 4.76 1.46
N GLY A 161 -9.71 5.39 0.58
CA GLY A 161 -10.74 6.34 0.98
C GLY A 161 -11.78 5.74 1.92
N ALA A 162 -12.21 4.49 1.67
CA ALA A 162 -13.11 3.76 2.57
C ALA A 162 -12.46 3.52 3.94
N LEU A 163 -11.20 3.07 3.99
CA LEU A 163 -10.47 2.88 5.26
C LEU A 163 -10.40 4.16 6.09
N ILE A 164 -10.10 5.30 5.46
CA ILE A 164 -10.05 6.61 6.12
C ILE A 164 -11.42 7.00 6.68
N VAL A 165 -12.50 6.75 5.92
CA VAL A 165 -13.86 7.10 6.32
C VAL A 165 -14.35 6.22 7.47
N LEU A 166 -14.06 4.91 7.42
CA LEU A 166 -14.47 3.92 8.41
C LEU A 166 -13.64 3.98 9.69
N ASN A 167 -12.37 4.41 9.61
CA ASN A 167 -11.50 4.62 10.76
C ASN A 167 -11.17 6.11 10.98
N PRO A 168 -12.11 6.90 11.55
CA PRO A 168 -11.89 8.34 11.76
C PRO A 168 -10.78 8.66 12.79
N LYS A 169 -10.28 7.67 13.53
CA LYS A 169 -9.16 7.83 14.48
C LYS A 169 -7.80 7.82 13.79
N ALA A 170 -7.71 7.25 12.59
CA ALA A 170 -6.49 7.25 11.80
C ALA A 170 -6.10 8.69 11.40
N LYS A 171 -4.82 9.01 11.60
CA LYS A 171 -4.22 10.28 11.21
C LYS A 171 -3.14 10.11 10.14
N TYR A 172 -2.60 8.90 10.02
CA TYR A 172 -1.48 8.62 9.13
C TYR A 172 -1.72 7.33 8.33
N LEU A 173 -1.20 7.31 7.11
CA LEU A 173 -0.94 6.10 6.35
C LEU A 173 0.57 5.89 6.30
N PHE A 174 1.04 4.70 6.66
CA PHE A 174 2.45 4.35 6.65
C PHE A 174 2.66 3.10 5.83
N GLY A 175 3.82 2.95 5.21
CA GLY A 175 4.15 1.76 4.45
C GLY A 175 5.45 1.95 3.71
N LYS A 176 5.70 1.06 2.75
CA LYS A 176 6.88 1.09 1.92
C LYS A 176 6.51 1.02 0.45
N VAL A 177 7.28 1.72 -0.37
CA VAL A 177 7.16 1.69 -1.83
C VAL A 177 8.34 0.95 -2.42
N THR A 178 8.05 0.02 -3.31
CA THR A 178 9.04 -0.87 -3.91
C THR A 178 9.59 -0.27 -5.21
N MET A 179 10.90 -0.38 -5.37
CA MET A 179 11.60 -0.20 -6.63
C MET A 179 12.29 -1.50 -7.00
N TYR A 180 12.06 -1.94 -8.23
CA TYR A 180 12.58 -3.21 -8.72
C TYR A 180 14.03 -3.07 -9.16
N THR A 181 14.79 -4.16 -9.07
CA THR A 181 16.24 -4.21 -9.39
C THR A 181 16.56 -3.92 -10.86
N SER A 182 15.56 -4.03 -11.74
CA SER A 182 15.68 -3.63 -13.14
C SER A 182 15.75 -2.11 -13.35
N TYR A 183 15.27 -1.33 -12.39
CA TYR A 183 15.24 0.12 -12.46
C TYR A 183 16.66 0.69 -12.41
N LYS A 184 17.04 1.50 -13.40
CA LYS A 184 18.40 2.03 -13.50
C LYS A 184 18.79 2.83 -12.25
N SER A 185 19.92 2.48 -11.64
CA SER A 185 20.41 3.09 -10.38
C SER A 185 20.55 4.61 -10.45
N VAL A 186 20.95 5.18 -11.60
CA VAL A 186 21.05 6.64 -11.78
C VAL A 186 19.67 7.30 -11.74
N ALA A 187 18.69 6.75 -12.47
CA ALA A 187 17.30 7.24 -12.44
C ALA A 187 16.68 7.07 -11.03
N ARG A 188 16.99 5.95 -10.38
CA ARG A 188 16.57 5.62 -9.04
C ARG A 188 17.08 6.63 -8.02
N ASN A 189 18.39 6.89 -8.02
CA ASN A 189 19.03 7.78 -7.07
C ASN A 189 18.54 9.22 -7.29
N ALA A 190 18.35 9.66 -8.54
CA ALA A 190 17.72 10.94 -8.84
C ALA A 190 16.30 11.07 -8.25
N LEU A 191 15.49 10.00 -8.34
CA LEU A 191 14.16 9.94 -7.73
C LEU A 191 14.23 9.99 -6.20
N ILE A 192 15.08 9.17 -5.57
CA ILE A 192 15.20 9.17 -4.10
C ILE A 192 15.75 10.51 -3.60
N TRP A 193 16.73 11.09 -4.29
CA TRP A 193 17.25 12.41 -3.98
C TRP A 193 16.13 13.46 -3.97
N PHE A 194 15.34 13.49 -5.05
CA PHE A 194 14.21 14.41 -5.18
C PHE A 194 13.20 14.22 -4.04
N LEU A 195 12.87 12.97 -3.73
CA LEU A 195 11.95 12.65 -2.63
C LEU A 195 12.50 13.13 -1.28
N ARG A 196 13.78 12.88 -0.97
CA ARG A 196 14.41 13.34 0.28
C ARG A 196 14.50 14.86 0.38
N ARG A 197 14.73 15.55 -0.74
CA ARG A 197 14.77 17.01 -0.79
C ARG A 197 13.42 17.65 -0.43
N TYR A 198 12.34 17.13 -1.00
CA TYR A 198 11.00 17.74 -0.87
C TYR A 198 10.14 17.16 0.26
N PHE A 199 10.39 15.92 0.65
CA PHE A 199 9.60 15.19 1.65
C PHE A 199 10.47 14.61 2.77
N PRO A 200 11.41 15.37 3.37
CA PRO A 200 12.35 14.84 4.35
C PRO A 200 11.66 14.41 5.65
N ASP A 201 12.20 13.37 6.29
CA ASP A 201 11.91 13.09 7.68
C ASP A 201 12.74 13.95 8.65
N ARG A 202 12.30 15.20 8.84
CA ARG A 202 12.99 16.15 9.73
C ARG A 202 12.98 15.74 11.21
N ASP A 203 12.04 14.89 11.62
CA ASP A 203 11.87 14.48 13.02
C ASP A 203 12.62 13.18 13.35
N LYS A 204 13.28 12.53 12.38
CA LYS A 204 13.95 11.23 12.54
C LYS A 204 13.04 10.19 13.20
N LEU A 205 11.86 10.02 12.62
CA LEU A 205 10.82 9.11 13.06
C LEU A 205 11.16 7.65 12.77
N VAL A 206 11.73 7.39 11.60
CA VAL A 206 11.97 6.03 11.08
C VAL A 206 13.33 5.98 10.41
N GLU A 207 14.15 5.03 10.82
CA GLU A 207 15.50 4.79 10.30
C GLU A 207 15.59 3.38 9.71
N GLY A 208 16.28 3.19 8.59
CA GLY A 208 16.55 1.86 8.04
C GLY A 208 17.48 1.06 8.95
N ILE A 209 17.22 -0.23 9.13
CA ILE A 209 18.12 -1.11 9.89
C ILE A 209 19.41 -1.36 9.10
N HIS A 210 19.26 -1.60 7.78
CA HIS A 210 20.34 -1.77 6.81
C HIS A 210 20.03 -0.94 5.56
N PRO A 211 20.18 0.40 5.62
CA PRO A 211 19.89 1.25 4.48
C PRO A 211 20.90 1.01 3.36
N ILE A 212 20.45 1.13 2.11
CA ILE A 212 21.34 1.07 0.95
C ILE A 212 22.13 2.37 0.81
N ASP A 213 23.35 2.26 0.29
CA ASP A 213 24.13 3.42 -0.11
C ASP A 213 23.63 3.94 -1.46
N LEU A 214 23.43 5.25 -1.53
CA LEU A 214 22.74 5.92 -2.62
C LEU A 214 23.54 7.11 -3.18
N ASP A 215 24.71 7.42 -2.61
CA ASP A 215 25.58 8.53 -3.03
C ASP A 215 24.82 9.87 -3.18
N LEU A 216 23.81 10.12 -2.33
CA LEU A 216 22.90 11.28 -2.50
C LEU A 216 23.55 12.62 -2.14
N ASP A 217 24.72 12.59 -1.51
CA ASP A 217 25.50 13.78 -1.18
C ASP A 217 26.37 14.26 -2.37
N ASP A 218 26.31 13.57 -3.52
CA ASP A 218 26.99 13.99 -4.74
C ASP A 218 26.46 15.37 -5.20
N PRO A 219 27.35 16.38 -5.37
CA PRO A 219 26.99 17.71 -5.88
C PRO A 219 26.23 17.69 -7.21
N TYR A 220 26.39 16.63 -8.02
CA TYR A 220 25.65 16.40 -9.25
C TYR A 220 24.14 16.62 -9.10
N TYR A 221 23.53 16.16 -8.00
CA TYR A 221 22.08 16.26 -7.85
C TYR A 221 21.61 17.69 -7.57
N GLU A 222 22.37 18.48 -6.81
CA GLU A 222 22.06 19.90 -6.59
C GLU A 222 22.21 20.70 -7.90
N GLU A 223 23.18 20.34 -8.75
CA GLU A 223 23.34 20.94 -10.09
C GLU A 223 22.23 20.52 -11.06
N LEU A 224 21.83 19.25 -11.03
CA LEU A 224 20.76 18.71 -11.88
C LEU A 224 19.42 19.37 -11.54
N PHE A 225 19.06 19.46 -10.27
CA PHE A 225 17.78 20.00 -9.81
C PHE A 225 17.85 21.52 -9.53
N CYS A 226 18.26 22.27 -10.56
CA CYS A 226 18.48 23.72 -10.51
C CYS A 226 17.20 24.59 -10.63
N GLY A 227 16.02 23.98 -10.73
CA GLY A 227 14.74 24.69 -10.79
C GLY A 227 14.41 25.44 -9.48
N ALA A 228 13.75 26.58 -9.61
CA ALA A 228 13.38 27.44 -8.49
C ALA A 228 12.14 26.92 -7.73
N THR A 229 11.31 26.10 -8.39
CA THR A 229 10.08 25.56 -7.82
C THR A 229 10.05 24.03 -7.82
N TYR A 230 9.25 23.45 -6.92
CA TYR A 230 8.94 22.01 -6.92
C TYR A 230 8.51 21.53 -8.32
N MET A 231 7.64 22.28 -8.99
CA MET A 231 7.11 21.90 -10.30
C MET A 231 8.17 21.94 -11.41
N GLU A 232 9.14 22.85 -11.34
CA GLU A 232 10.28 22.87 -12.26
C GLU A 232 11.19 21.68 -12.04
N ASN A 233 11.62 21.42 -10.80
CA ASN A 233 12.44 20.26 -10.50
C ASN A 233 11.71 18.94 -10.76
N TYR A 234 10.39 18.91 -10.59
CA TYR A 234 9.59 17.73 -10.94
C TYR A 234 9.59 17.46 -12.45
N ARG A 235 9.59 18.50 -13.30
CA ARG A 235 9.75 18.33 -14.75
C ARG A 235 11.14 17.82 -15.11
N ILE A 236 12.18 18.36 -14.46
CA ILE A 236 13.56 17.89 -14.61
C ILE A 236 13.65 16.41 -14.24
N LEU A 237 13.07 16.00 -13.11
CA LEU A 237 13.02 14.60 -12.67
C LEU A 237 12.39 13.69 -13.73
N ILE A 238 11.24 14.08 -14.28
CA ILE A 238 10.56 13.30 -15.32
C ILE A 238 11.46 13.16 -16.56
N GLN A 239 12.11 14.24 -16.98
CA GLN A 239 13.01 14.22 -18.12
C GLN A 239 14.20 13.28 -17.86
N GLN A 240 14.88 13.45 -16.73
CA GLN A 240 16.03 12.63 -16.34
C GLN A 240 15.69 11.14 -16.32
N ILE A 241 14.56 10.77 -15.71
CA ILE A 241 14.12 9.37 -15.63
C ILE A 241 13.85 8.80 -17.03
N ARG A 242 13.25 9.59 -17.93
CA ARG A 242 12.95 9.17 -19.30
C ARG A 242 14.20 8.97 -20.16
N GLU A 243 15.29 9.68 -19.89
CA GLU A 243 16.57 9.47 -20.57
C GLU A 243 17.10 8.04 -20.37
N PHE A 244 16.72 7.39 -19.28
CA PHE A 244 17.05 5.99 -19.00
C PHE A 244 15.98 4.99 -19.45
N ASN A 245 14.99 5.42 -20.24
CA ASN A 245 13.78 4.65 -20.60
C ASN A 245 12.97 4.17 -19.39
N GLU A 246 13.10 4.84 -18.25
CA GLU A 246 12.34 4.57 -17.04
C GLU A 246 11.12 5.50 -16.93
N ASN A 247 10.23 5.20 -15.98
CA ASN A 247 9.14 6.10 -15.58
C ASN A 247 9.11 6.22 -14.06
N ILE A 248 8.55 7.31 -13.51
CA ILE A 248 8.26 7.36 -12.07
C ILE A 248 7.22 6.27 -11.77
N PRO A 249 7.46 5.37 -10.81
CA PRO A 249 6.48 4.35 -10.45
C PRO A 249 5.12 5.00 -10.13
N PRO A 250 4.00 4.51 -10.72
CA PRO A 250 2.69 5.16 -10.59
C PRO A 250 2.24 5.41 -9.14
N LEU A 251 2.57 4.50 -8.22
CA LEU A 251 2.25 4.67 -6.80
C LEU A 251 3.05 5.81 -6.17
N ILE A 252 4.36 5.88 -6.41
CA ILE A 252 5.21 6.98 -5.92
C ILE A 252 4.67 8.32 -6.44
N ASN A 253 4.39 8.39 -7.74
CA ASN A 253 3.81 9.58 -8.35
C ASN A 253 2.44 9.95 -7.73
N ALA A 254 1.59 8.96 -7.44
CA ALA A 254 0.31 9.20 -6.79
C ALA A 254 0.48 9.80 -5.39
N TYR A 255 1.41 9.29 -4.57
CA TYR A 255 1.67 9.79 -3.22
C TYR A 255 2.29 11.20 -3.21
N MET A 256 3.24 11.47 -4.10
CA MET A 256 3.85 12.81 -4.27
C MET A 256 2.81 13.90 -4.54
N ASN A 257 1.74 13.56 -5.27
CA ASN A 257 0.66 14.48 -5.63
C ASN A 257 -0.56 14.39 -4.69
N LEU A 258 -0.45 13.64 -3.59
CA LEU A 258 -1.57 13.44 -2.67
C LEU A 258 -1.58 14.45 -1.52
N SER A 259 -0.40 14.78 -0.99
CA SER A 259 -0.27 15.65 0.18
C SER A 259 1.09 16.37 0.18
N PRO A 260 1.14 17.65 0.59
CA PRO A 260 2.39 18.39 0.73
C PRO A 260 3.19 17.99 1.98
N THR A 261 2.60 17.21 2.89
CA THR A 261 3.26 16.78 4.15
C THR A 261 3.60 15.29 4.15
N MET A 262 3.67 14.68 2.96
CA MET A 262 4.29 13.37 2.80
C MET A 262 5.72 13.41 3.35
N ARG A 263 6.15 12.30 3.96
CA ARG A 263 7.53 12.08 4.37
C ARG A 263 8.04 10.82 3.72
N VAL A 264 9.30 10.85 3.30
CA VAL A 264 10.06 9.67 2.91
C VAL A 264 11.14 9.40 3.96
N PHE A 265 11.39 8.12 4.19
CA PHE A 265 12.41 7.63 5.11
C PHE A 265 13.53 6.96 4.31
N ASP A 266 14.36 6.17 4.98
CA ASP A 266 15.42 5.43 4.33
C ASP A 266 14.90 4.42 3.29
N THR A 267 15.78 4.13 2.33
CA THR A 267 15.62 3.01 1.40
C THR A 267 16.43 1.84 1.92
N VAL A 268 15.81 0.67 1.97
CA VAL A 268 16.43 -0.59 2.42
C VAL A 268 16.40 -1.62 1.31
N SER A 269 17.30 -2.60 1.38
CA SER A 269 17.21 -3.80 0.53
C SER A 269 16.25 -4.82 1.15
N ASN A 270 15.43 -5.46 0.32
CA ASN A 270 14.55 -6.56 0.70
C ASN A 270 14.96 -7.86 -0.02
N PRO A 271 15.90 -8.63 0.57
CA PRO A 271 16.39 -9.87 -0.04
C PRO A 271 15.31 -10.94 -0.16
N ASP A 272 14.35 -10.99 0.76
CA ASP A 272 13.26 -11.98 0.80
C ASP A 272 12.19 -11.74 -0.27
N PHE A 273 12.30 -10.65 -1.02
CA PHE A 273 11.34 -10.25 -2.04
C PHE A 273 12.01 -9.92 -3.38
N GLY A 274 12.92 -10.79 -3.82
CA GLY A 274 13.63 -10.63 -5.09
C GLY A 274 14.74 -9.58 -5.07
N GLY A 275 15.23 -9.21 -3.87
CA GLY A 275 16.30 -8.22 -3.72
C GLY A 275 15.89 -6.80 -4.10
N VAL A 276 14.58 -6.51 -4.12
CA VAL A 276 14.06 -5.17 -4.42
C VAL A 276 14.47 -4.17 -3.35
N GLU A 277 14.31 -2.90 -3.68
CA GLU A 277 14.58 -1.81 -2.76
C GLU A 277 13.28 -1.18 -2.30
N GLU A 278 13.18 -0.89 -1.02
CA GLU A 278 11.96 -0.39 -0.41
C GLU A 278 12.22 0.89 0.36
N THR A 279 11.50 1.96 -0.02
CA THR A 279 11.57 3.25 0.65
C THR A 279 10.37 3.42 1.56
N GLY A 280 10.60 3.72 2.83
CA GLY A 280 9.52 4.02 3.76
C GLY A 280 8.81 5.33 3.41
N ILE A 281 7.49 5.37 3.50
CA ILE A 281 6.68 6.57 3.28
C ILE A 281 5.62 6.76 4.37
N LEU A 282 5.35 8.01 4.74
CA LEU A 282 4.28 8.41 5.65
C LEU A 282 3.45 9.53 5.02
N VAL A 283 2.13 9.39 5.07
CA VAL A 283 1.19 10.40 4.60
C VAL A 283 0.30 10.85 5.75
N THR A 284 0.19 12.16 5.95
CA THR A 284 -0.76 12.73 6.92
C THR A 284 -2.14 12.88 6.28
N ILE A 285 -3.13 12.12 6.76
CA ILE A 285 -4.48 12.04 6.18
C ILE A 285 -5.16 13.41 6.13
N ARG A 286 -5.00 14.24 7.17
CA ARG A 286 -5.63 15.56 7.25
C ARG A 286 -5.15 16.50 6.15
N ASP A 287 -3.91 16.31 5.70
CA ASP A 287 -3.23 17.20 4.78
C ASP A 287 -3.31 16.67 3.33
N ILE A 288 -4.12 15.63 3.08
CA ILE A 288 -4.47 15.22 1.72
C ILE A 288 -5.23 16.36 1.04
N TYR A 289 -4.85 16.70 -0.20
CA TYR A 289 -5.47 17.79 -0.94
C TYR A 289 -7.01 17.63 -0.98
N PRO A 290 -7.78 18.73 -0.77
CA PRO A 290 -9.24 18.66 -0.66
C PRO A 290 -9.90 17.95 -1.83
N GLU A 291 -9.45 18.20 -3.06
CA GLU A 291 -9.96 17.55 -4.27
C GLU A 291 -9.81 16.02 -4.23
N LYS A 292 -8.64 15.50 -3.82
CA LYS A 292 -8.36 14.07 -3.71
C LYS A 292 -9.15 13.46 -2.56
N ARG A 293 -9.18 14.15 -1.42
CA ARG A 293 -9.96 13.73 -0.26
C ARG A 293 -11.44 13.61 -0.64
N LEU A 294 -12.02 14.61 -1.28
CA LEU A 294 -13.42 14.60 -1.69
C LEU A 294 -13.69 13.47 -2.69
N ARG A 295 -12.80 13.28 -3.68
CA ARG A 295 -12.91 12.23 -4.68
C ARG A 295 -13.00 10.83 -4.05
N TYR A 296 -12.08 10.49 -3.16
CA TYR A 296 -11.98 9.12 -2.64
C TYR A 296 -12.85 8.86 -1.40
N THR A 297 -13.14 9.88 -0.58
CA THR A 297 -13.94 9.71 0.65
C THR A 297 -15.44 9.91 0.46
N ARG A 298 -15.89 10.63 -0.59
CA ARG A 298 -17.32 10.75 -0.88
C ARG A 298 -17.82 9.53 -1.63
N TRP A 299 -18.86 8.92 -1.09
CA TRP A 299 -19.65 7.88 -1.73
C TRP A 299 -21.10 8.05 -1.28
N GLN A 300 -22.05 7.95 -2.20
CA GLN A 300 -23.47 8.17 -1.88
C GLN A 300 -23.99 7.14 -0.88
N GLY A 301 -23.49 5.89 -0.96
CA GLY A 301 -23.86 4.81 -0.03
C GLY A 301 -23.55 5.11 1.43
N TRP A 302 -22.60 6.02 1.74
CA TRP A 302 -22.35 6.45 3.12
C TRP A 302 -23.56 7.12 3.77
N ARG A 303 -24.39 7.84 3.00
CA ARG A 303 -25.51 8.62 3.57
C ARG A 303 -26.55 7.74 4.25
N ALA A 304 -26.69 6.50 3.82
CA ALA A 304 -27.70 5.59 4.34
C ALA A 304 -27.33 5.04 5.73
N ASN A 305 -26.06 4.73 5.98
CA ASN A 305 -25.68 3.95 7.16
C ASN A 305 -24.23 4.15 7.66
N LEU A 306 -23.57 5.28 7.37
CA LEU A 306 -22.16 5.49 7.76
C LEU A 306 -21.89 5.29 9.25
N LYS A 307 -22.78 5.76 10.14
CA LYS A 307 -22.59 5.58 11.59
C LYS A 307 -22.52 4.09 11.95
N HIS A 308 -23.49 3.32 11.47
CA HIS A 308 -23.55 1.88 11.68
C HIS A 308 -22.34 1.16 11.09
N ARG A 309 -21.96 1.47 9.84
CA ARG A 309 -20.76 0.87 9.21
C ARG A 309 -19.47 1.17 9.97
N ARG A 310 -19.36 2.36 10.58
CA ARG A 310 -18.22 2.70 11.46
C ARG A 310 -18.22 1.88 12.74
N GLU A 311 -19.38 1.66 13.32
CA GLU A 311 -19.56 0.83 14.51
C GLU A 311 -19.18 -0.62 14.19
N GLU A 312 -19.74 -1.20 13.12
CA GLU A 312 -19.41 -2.55 12.64
C GLU A 312 -17.91 -2.70 12.36
N PHE A 313 -17.31 -1.77 11.60
CA PHE A 313 -15.87 -1.81 11.33
C PHE A 313 -15.03 -1.71 12.61
N SER A 314 -15.44 -0.87 13.56
CA SER A 314 -14.75 -0.73 14.84
C SER A 314 -14.90 -1.95 15.73
N GLU A 315 -16.05 -2.63 15.69
CA GLU A 315 -16.30 -3.88 16.40
C GLU A 315 -15.51 -5.03 15.80
N HIS A 316 -15.55 -5.22 14.48
CA HIS A 316 -14.73 -6.22 13.80
C HIS A 316 -13.25 -6.01 14.06
N LEU A 317 -12.76 -4.76 13.99
CA LEU A 317 -11.37 -4.45 14.30
C LEU A 317 -11.04 -4.79 15.76
N ARG A 318 -11.95 -4.50 16.70
CA ARG A 318 -11.77 -4.83 18.12
C ARG A 318 -11.72 -6.34 18.30
N GLU A 319 -12.66 -7.08 17.72
CA GLU A 319 -12.71 -8.55 17.82
C GLU A 319 -11.47 -9.20 17.21
N HIS A 320 -11.01 -8.74 16.04
CA HIS A 320 -9.80 -9.20 15.39
C HIS A 320 -8.56 -8.98 16.27
N LEU A 321 -8.42 -7.79 16.86
CA LEU A 321 -7.36 -7.50 17.82
C LEU A 321 -7.57 -8.23 19.17
N GLU A 322 -8.80 -8.55 19.59
CA GLU A 322 -9.12 -9.17 20.88
C GLU A 322 -9.12 -10.71 20.87
N ARG A 323 -9.13 -11.36 19.69
CA ARG A 323 -8.91 -12.82 19.55
C ARG A 323 -7.64 -13.31 20.30
N MET A 324 -6.78 -12.37 20.70
CA MET A 324 -5.73 -12.45 21.71
C MET A 324 -6.08 -12.97 23.13
N LYS A 325 -7.25 -12.68 23.72
CA LYS A 325 -7.46 -12.94 25.17
C LYS A 325 -7.86 -14.38 25.50
N LYS A 326 -8.59 -15.06 24.62
CA LYS A 326 -9.07 -16.43 24.88
C LYS A 326 -7.98 -17.50 24.77
N LYS A 327 -6.99 -17.33 23.88
CA LYS A 327 -5.85 -18.26 23.72
C LYS A 327 -4.76 -18.14 24.79
N ARG A 328 -4.80 -17.12 25.66
CA ARG A 328 -3.87 -16.97 26.80
C ARG A 328 -4.40 -17.58 28.10
N ASN A 329 -5.70 -17.89 28.16
CA ASN A 329 -6.39 -18.43 29.33
C ASN A 329 -6.96 -19.84 29.09
N ALA A 330 -6.62 -20.46 27.96
CA ALA A 330 -6.85 -21.86 27.62
C ALA A 330 -5.49 -22.47 27.31
#